data_AF-A0AAD5Y6C3-F1
#
_entry.id   AF-A0AAD5Y6C3-F1
#
_cell.length_a   1.000
_cell.length_b   1.000
_cell.length_c   1.000
_cell.angle_alpha   90.00
_cell.angle_beta   90.00
_cell.angle_gamma   90.00
#
_symmetry.space_group_name_H-M   'P 1'
#
loop_
_entity.id
_entity.type
_entity.pdbx_description
1 polymer ?
#
loop_
_entity_poly.entity_id
_entity_poly.type
_entity_poly.pdbx_seq_one_letter_code
_entity_poly.pdbx_strand_id
1 'polypeptide(L)'
;MNGELKIADFGWSVHAPNSRRTTMCGTLDYLPPEMVEGRDHSKDVDLWSLGVLCYEFLVGVPPFEDHTSHKATYRRIAKIDLKFPDYVSPEAKDLIKKLLVKEPEKRLRLSGVMSHEFIIKYNS
;
A
#
# COMPACT_ATOMS: atom_id res chain seq x y z
N MET A 1 18.92 6.48 -20.98
CA MET A 1 17.66 5.83 -20.57
C MET A 1 17.43 6.22 -19.13
N ASN A 2 16.54 7.18 -18.86
CA ASN A 2 16.47 7.88 -17.57
C ASN A 2 15.53 7.21 -16.56
N GLY A 3 15.56 5.87 -16.44
CA GLY A 3 14.96 5.12 -15.32
C GLY A 3 13.55 5.54 -14.85
N GLU A 4 12.73 6.15 -15.70
CA GLU A 4 11.46 6.74 -15.29
C GLU A 4 10.52 5.62 -14.84
N LEU A 5 10.05 5.72 -13.59
CA LEU A 5 9.02 4.85 -13.07
C LEU A 5 7.75 5.05 -13.90
N LYS A 6 7.40 4.05 -14.71
CA LYS A 6 6.16 4.01 -15.49
C LYS A 6 5.23 3.01 -14.82
N ILE A 7 4.06 3.47 -14.42
CA ILE A 7 2.99 2.57 -13.97
C ILE A 7 2.57 1.76 -15.21
N ALA A 8 2.78 0.45 -15.15
CA ALA A 8 2.37 -0.49 -16.17
C ALA A 8 1.77 -1.71 -15.48
N ASP A 9 0.45 -1.72 -15.33
CA ASP A 9 -0.46 -2.87 -15.14
C ASP A 9 -1.83 -2.29 -14.75
N PHE A 10 -2.71 -2.08 -15.73
CA PHE A 10 -4.09 -1.64 -15.52
C PHE A 10 -5.06 -2.85 -15.44
N GLY A 11 -4.57 -4.08 -15.28
CA GLY A 11 -5.41 -5.28 -15.22
C GLY A 11 -6.43 -5.28 -14.08
N TRP A 12 -6.24 -4.39 -13.10
CA TRP A 12 -7.10 -4.17 -11.94
C TRP A 12 -7.72 -2.77 -11.87
N SER A 13 -7.43 -1.90 -12.84
CA SER A 13 -8.07 -0.58 -12.91
C SER A 13 -9.47 -0.75 -13.47
N VAL A 14 -10.46 -0.35 -12.68
CA VAL A 14 -11.88 -0.50 -13.04
C VAL A 14 -12.49 0.88 -13.27
N HIS A 15 -12.96 1.13 -14.50
CA HIS A 15 -14.00 2.12 -14.75
C HIS A 15 -15.35 1.38 -14.80
N ALA A 16 -15.98 1.18 -13.63
CA ALA A 16 -17.26 0.47 -13.54
C ALA A 16 -18.32 1.33 -12.83
N PRO A 17 -19.32 1.82 -13.58
CA PRO A 17 -20.54 2.35 -12.99
C PRO A 17 -21.40 1.25 -12.34
N ASN A 18 -21.18 -0.05 -12.62
CA ASN A 18 -22.16 -1.10 -12.28
C ASN A 18 -21.66 -2.58 -12.32
N SER A 19 -20.50 -2.96 -11.76
CA SER A 19 -20.25 -4.40 -11.47
C SER A 19 -19.06 -4.68 -10.56
N ARG A 20 -19.32 -5.39 -9.45
CA ARG A 20 -18.32 -6.00 -8.54
C ARG A 20 -17.78 -7.29 -9.18
N ARG A 21 -16.46 -7.42 -9.34
CA ARG A 21 -15.80 -8.70 -9.70
C ARG A 21 -15.24 -9.38 -8.44
N THR A 22 -15.31 -10.70 -8.41
CA THR A 22 -14.92 -11.60 -7.29
C THR A 22 -13.69 -12.47 -7.61
N THR A 23 -12.85 -12.09 -8.57
CA THR A 23 -11.68 -12.89 -8.97
C THR A 23 -10.46 -12.50 -8.15
N MET A 24 -10.08 -13.27 -7.11
CA MET A 24 -8.82 -13.09 -6.36
C MET A 24 -7.62 -13.66 -7.16
N CYS A 25 -7.04 -12.87 -8.06
CA CYS A 25 -5.71 -13.15 -8.66
C CYS A 25 -4.88 -11.86 -8.75
N GLY A 26 -4.63 -11.22 -7.61
CA GLY A 26 -3.69 -10.12 -7.42
C GLY A 26 -3.04 -10.34 -6.05
N THR A 27 -1.73 -10.08 -5.93
CA THR A 27 -0.92 -10.38 -4.75
C THR A 27 -1.63 -9.90 -3.48
N LEU A 28 -2.07 -10.83 -2.63
CA LEU A 28 -2.96 -10.57 -1.49
C LEU A 28 -2.39 -9.55 -0.51
N ASP A 29 -1.08 -9.35 -0.55
CA ASP A 29 -0.30 -8.48 0.32
C ASP A 29 -0.55 -6.98 0.11
N TYR A 30 -1.14 -6.59 -1.04
CA TYR A 30 -1.51 -5.20 -1.32
C TYR A 30 -2.97 -4.89 -0.97
N LEU A 31 -3.75 -5.86 -0.47
CA LEU A 31 -5.14 -5.61 -0.12
C LEU A 31 -5.24 -4.73 1.14
N PRO A 32 -6.06 -3.67 1.11
CA PRO A 32 -6.28 -2.85 2.28
C PRO A 32 -7.24 -3.52 3.28
N PRO A 33 -7.22 -3.12 4.56
CA PRO A 33 -8.01 -3.74 5.62
C PRO A 33 -9.51 -3.76 5.34
N GLU A 34 -10.06 -2.70 4.74
CA GLU A 34 -11.47 -2.61 4.37
C GLU A 34 -11.89 -3.69 3.36
N MET A 35 -11.01 -4.06 2.42
CA MET A 35 -11.31 -5.10 1.45
C MET A 35 -11.19 -6.50 2.07
N VAL A 36 -10.22 -6.71 2.96
CA VAL A 36 -10.07 -7.96 3.73
C VAL A 36 -11.27 -8.19 4.66
N GLU A 37 -11.82 -7.11 5.22
CA GLU A 37 -13.00 -7.12 6.09
C GLU A 37 -14.34 -7.13 5.31
N GLY A 38 -14.32 -7.07 3.97
CA GLY A 38 -15.51 -7.07 3.14
C GLY A 38 -16.34 -5.77 3.20
N ARG A 39 -15.73 -4.66 3.61
CA ARG A 39 -16.33 -3.32 3.66
C ARG A 39 -16.30 -2.66 2.28
N ASP A 40 -17.16 -1.67 2.07
CA ASP A 40 -17.12 -0.84 0.86
C ASP A 40 -15.78 -0.08 0.77
N HIS A 41 -15.23 -0.01 -0.44
CA HIS A 41 -13.94 0.62 -0.70
C HIS A 41 -14.08 1.86 -1.59
N SER A 42 -13.17 2.80 -1.38
CA SER A 42 -13.07 4.11 -2.04
C SER A 42 -11.88 4.11 -3.01
N LYS A 43 -11.62 5.26 -3.66
CA LYS A 43 -10.35 5.56 -4.36
C LYS A 43 -9.12 5.53 -3.44
N ASP A 44 -9.32 5.58 -2.13
CA ASP A 44 -8.22 5.63 -1.15
C ASP A 44 -7.51 4.26 -0.96
N VAL A 45 -7.98 3.21 -1.65
CA VAL A 45 -7.28 1.92 -1.73
C VAL A 45 -5.93 2.05 -2.44
N ASP A 46 -5.81 2.96 -3.41
CA ASP A 46 -4.56 3.19 -4.14
C ASP A 46 -3.46 3.76 -3.23
N LEU A 47 -3.86 4.57 -2.22
CA LEU A 47 -2.95 5.11 -1.22
C LEU A 47 -2.37 4.02 -0.31
N TRP A 48 -3.17 3.00 0.00
CA TRP A 48 -2.70 1.84 0.75
C TRP A 48 -1.68 1.05 -0.08
N SER A 49 -2.04 0.70 -1.32
CA SER A 49 -1.15 -0.02 -2.23
C SER A 49 0.18 0.73 -2.44
N LEU A 50 0.14 2.06 -2.53
CA LEU A 50 1.34 2.89 -2.58
C LEU A 50 2.22 2.75 -1.33
N GLY A 51 1.62 2.71 -0.14
CA GLY A 51 2.34 2.47 1.12
C GLY A 51 2.99 1.08 1.17
N VAL A 52 2.29 0.05 0.71
CA VAL A 52 2.80 -1.33 0.62
C VAL A 52 3.99 -1.39 -0.34
N LEU A 53 3.85 -0.81 -1.54
CA LEU A 53 4.92 -0.74 -2.54
C LEU A 53 6.14 0.05 -2.04
N CYS A 54 5.92 1.18 -1.36
CA CYS A 54 7.00 1.99 -0.80
C CYS A 54 7.81 1.20 0.24
N TYR A 55 7.12 0.44 1.10
CA TYR A 55 7.79 -0.46 2.04
C TYR A 55 8.60 -1.54 1.30
N GLU A 56 7.99 -2.20 0.32
CA GLU A 56 8.63 -3.27 -0.44
C GLU A 56 9.85 -2.80 -1.22
N PHE A 57 9.83 -1.60 -1.81
CA PHE A 57 11.01 -1.04 -2.47
C PHE A 57 12.19 -0.80 -1.52
N LEU A 58 11.92 -0.50 -0.25
CA LEU A 58 12.95 -0.25 0.75
C LEU A 58 13.43 -1.54 1.44
N VAL A 59 12.53 -2.50 1.63
CA VAL A 59 12.77 -3.70 2.45
C VAL A 59 13.03 -4.94 1.60
N GLY A 60 12.52 -4.97 0.36
CA GLY A 60 12.61 -6.08 -0.59
C GLY A 60 11.48 -7.10 -0.47
N VAL A 61 10.61 -6.99 0.54
CA VAL A 61 9.44 -7.84 0.76
C VAL A 61 8.23 -7.02 1.22
N PRO A 62 6.99 -7.50 0.98
CA PRO A 62 5.80 -6.80 1.45
C PRO A 62 5.71 -6.73 2.99
N PRO A 63 5.15 -5.65 3.56
CA PRO A 63 5.09 -5.42 5.01
C PRO A 63 4.29 -6.47 5.77
N PHE A 64 3.27 -7.06 5.15
CA PHE A 64 2.31 -7.96 5.81
C PHE A 64 2.42 -9.42 5.36
N GLU A 65 3.36 -9.73 4.46
CA GLU A 65 3.54 -11.09 3.94
C GLU A 65 3.82 -12.07 5.10
N ASP A 66 3.13 -13.21 5.09
CA ASP A 66 3.33 -14.28 6.05
C ASP A 66 3.33 -15.62 5.30
N HIS A 67 4.49 -16.29 5.32
CA HIS A 67 4.70 -17.55 4.62
C HIS A 67 3.91 -18.73 5.21
N THR A 68 3.28 -18.57 6.38
CA THR A 68 2.50 -19.63 7.03
C THR A 68 1.18 -19.87 6.31
N SER A 69 0.45 -18.80 5.96
CA SER A 69 -0.82 -18.88 5.23
C SER A 69 -1.36 -17.51 4.83
N HIS A 70 -2.19 -17.46 3.78
CA HIS A 70 -2.93 -16.24 3.41
C HIS A 70 -3.81 -15.69 4.56
N LYS A 71 -4.32 -16.57 5.43
CA LYS A 71 -5.10 -16.17 6.61
C LYS A 71 -4.24 -15.43 7.63
N ALA A 72 -2.95 -15.74 7.73
CA ALA A 72 -2.02 -15.01 8.57
C ALA A 72 -1.74 -13.61 8.00
N THR A 73 -1.49 -13.49 6.69
CA THR A 73 -1.38 -12.21 5.98
C THR A 73 -2.60 -11.31 6.24
N TYR A 74 -3.82 -11.84 6.06
CA TYR A 74 -5.05 -11.09 6.34
C TYR A 74 -5.15 -10.60 7.78
N ARG A 75 -4.72 -11.40 8.76
CA ARG A 75 -4.70 -10.98 10.16
C ARG A 75 -3.69 -9.86 10.40
N ARG A 76 -2.52 -9.90 9.75
CA ARG A 76 -1.51 -8.86 9.84
C ARG A 76 -2.00 -7.55 9.22
N ILE A 77 -2.64 -7.62 8.05
CA ILE A 77 -3.30 -6.48 7.40
C ILE A 77 -4.39 -5.90 8.30
N ALA A 78 -5.33 -6.72 8.80
CA ALA A 78 -6.45 -6.24 9.62
C ALA A 78 -6.02 -5.58 10.94
N LYS A 79 -4.86 -5.98 11.48
CA LYS A 79 -4.24 -5.43 12.70
C LYS A 79 -3.22 -4.32 12.45
N ILE A 80 -2.88 -4.03 11.19
CA ILE A 80 -1.77 -3.13 10.82
C ILE A 80 -0.48 -3.56 11.56
N ASP A 81 -0.15 -4.86 11.52
CA ASP A 81 1.07 -5.41 12.14
C ASP A 81 2.31 -5.08 11.28
N LEU A 82 2.66 -3.80 11.29
CA LEU A 82 3.73 -3.21 10.51
C LEU A 82 5.03 -3.17 11.32
N LYS A 83 6.06 -3.87 10.82
CA LYS A 83 7.39 -3.93 11.44
C LYS A 83 8.41 -3.38 10.47
N PHE A 84 9.31 -2.53 10.94
CA PHE A 84 10.36 -1.96 10.11
C PHE A 84 11.72 -2.47 10.54
N PRO A 85 12.58 -2.86 9.60
CA PRO A 85 14.00 -3.07 9.87
C PRO A 85 14.70 -1.78 10.33
N ASP A 86 15.84 -1.94 11.00
CA ASP A 86 16.61 -0.82 11.54
C ASP A 86 17.21 0.09 10.47
N TYR A 87 17.51 -0.47 9.29
CA TYR A 87 18.09 0.27 8.16
C TYR A 87 17.09 1.20 7.46
N VAL A 88 15.78 1.08 7.72
CA VAL A 88 14.78 1.98 7.12
C VAL A 88 14.83 3.32 7.84
N SER A 89 14.96 4.41 7.07
CA SER A 89 15.11 5.76 7.63
C SER A 89 13.86 6.21 8.40
N PRO A 90 13.99 7.09 9.40
CA PRO A 90 12.83 7.63 10.13
C PRO A 90 11.80 8.30 9.23
N GLU A 91 12.23 9.04 8.21
CA GLU A 91 11.38 9.77 7.27
C GLU A 91 10.60 8.82 6.35
N ALA A 92 11.25 7.72 5.92
CA ALA A 92 10.58 6.66 5.18
C ALA A 92 9.53 5.95 6.04
N LYS A 93 9.88 5.62 7.29
CA LYS A 93 8.95 5.02 8.27
C LYS A 93 7.74 5.91 8.49
N ASP A 94 7.94 7.23 8.56
CA ASP A 94 6.87 8.21 8.74
C ASP A 94 5.93 8.26 7.52
N LEU A 95 6.47 8.33 6.30
CA LEU A 95 5.65 8.30 5.08
C LEU A 95 4.79 7.02 5.01
N ILE A 96 5.42 5.86 5.21
CA ILE A 96 4.73 4.56 5.12
C ILE A 96 3.64 4.45 6.20
N LYS A 97 3.90 4.89 7.43
CA LYS A 97 2.89 4.88 8.51
C LYS A 97 1.70 5.77 8.21
N LYS A 98 1.90 6.91 7.52
CA LYS A 98 0.82 7.82 7.12
C LYS A 98 -0.01 7.28 5.94
N LEU A 99 0.55 6.36 5.13
CA LEU A 99 -0.15 5.69 4.04
C LEU A 99 -0.87 4.42 4.51
N LEU A 100 -0.23 3.61 5.35
CA LEU A 100 -0.75 2.34 5.87
C LEU A 100 -1.62 2.54 7.12
N VAL A 101 -2.64 3.39 6.99
CA VAL A 101 -3.64 3.66 8.02
C VAL A 101 -4.91 2.83 7.76
N LYS A 102 -5.46 2.24 8.82
CA LYS A 102 -6.65 1.39 8.74
C LYS A 102 -7.87 2.14 8.23
N GLU A 103 -8.08 3.36 8.70
CA GLU A 103 -9.13 4.26 8.25
C GLU A 103 -8.73 4.93 6.91
N PRO A 104 -9.43 4.64 5.79
CA PRO A 104 -9.06 5.16 4.47
C PRO A 104 -9.02 6.69 4.40
N GLU A 105 -9.94 7.37 5.09
CA GLU A 105 -10.05 8.83 5.12
C GLU A 105 -8.90 9.53 5.86
N LYS A 106 -8.17 8.80 6.69
CA LYS A 106 -7.00 9.29 7.44
C LYS A 106 -5.69 9.06 6.71
N ARG A 107 -5.69 8.33 5.58
CA ARG A 107 -4.49 8.09 4.78
C ARG A 107 -3.98 9.40 4.18
N LEU A 108 -2.66 9.53 4.10
CA LEU A 108 -2.02 10.67 3.46
C LEU A 108 -2.43 10.74 1.98
N ARG A 109 -3.07 11.85 1.60
CA ARG A 109 -3.46 12.09 0.21
C ARG A 109 -2.23 12.24 -0.68
N LEU A 110 -2.37 11.94 -1.97
CA LEU A 110 -1.30 12.05 -2.97
C LEU A 110 -0.58 13.42 -2.94
N SER A 111 -1.33 14.52 -2.78
CA SER A 111 -0.73 15.85 -2.65
C SER A 111 0.23 15.96 -1.47
N GLY A 112 -0.12 15.33 -0.34
CA GLY A 112 0.72 15.27 0.86
C GLY A 112 1.91 14.31 0.73
N VAL A 113 1.78 13.25 -0.08
CA VAL A 113 2.90 12.35 -0.41
C VAL A 113 3.96 13.11 -1.21
N MET A 114 3.56 13.84 -2.24
CA MET A 114 4.48 14.61 -3.08
C MET A 114 5.21 15.72 -2.30
N SER A 115 4.59 16.25 -1.25
CA SER A 115 5.20 17.24 -0.35
C SER A 115 5.89 16.63 0.88
N HIS A 116 5.97 15.30 0.99
CA HIS A 116 6.54 14.66 2.17
C HIS A 116 8.06 14.84 2.19
N GLU A 117 8.63 15.05 3.38
CA GLU A 117 10.08 15.27 3.56
C GLU A 117 10.92 14.16 2.91
N PHE A 118 10.51 12.90 3.08
CA PHE A 118 11.13 11.76 2.41
C PHE A 118 11.19 11.93 0.89
N ILE A 119 10.07 12.31 0.24
CA ILE A 119 10.04 12.46 -1.22
C ILE A 119 10.89 13.66 -1.65
N ILE A 120 10.76 14.80 -0.98
CA ILE A 120 11.52 16.02 -1.32
C ILE A 120 13.03 15.79 -1.20
N LYS A 121 13.47 15.08 -0.14
CA LYS A 121 14.88 14.82 0.15
C LYS A 121 15.58 13.96 -0.91
N TYR A 122 14.85 13.04 -1.56
CA TYR A 122 15.40 12.11 -2.55
C TYR A 122 15.00 12.44 -4.01
N ASN A 123 14.33 13.57 -4.24
CA ASN A 123 13.96 14.05 -5.58
C ASN A 123 14.97 15.08 -6.13
N SER A 124 16.24 15.02 -5.69
CA SER A 124 17.33 15.93 -6.07
C SER A 124 18.43 15.21 -6.85
#